data_AF-A0AAN5NCE2-F1
#
_entry.id   AF-A0AAN5NCE2-F1
#
_cell.length_a   1.000
_cell.length_b   1.000
_cell.length_c   1.000
_cell.angle_alpha   90.00
_cell.angle_beta   90.00
_cell.angle_gamma   90.00
#
_symmetry.space_group_name_H-M   'P 1'
#
loop_
_entity.id
_entity.type
_entity.pdbx_description
1 polymer ?
#
loop_
_entity_poly.entity_id
_entity_poly.type
_entity_poly.pdbx_seq_one_letter_code
_entity_poly.pdbx_strand_id
1 'polypeptide(L)'
;MFKLIKEKIKENKITTIFIVILIIIITILQTKLTFNETKVKNLNGEITKLKEEVNIQSEKNTTVTKEINETENTTYFEKLKQRFIEIGKTKNKVYDDSLNGTVINKISWVDGFDITDGQIENLLNSLSGEKFKIKFSQTKNSKLNSYKIELIE
;
A
#
# COMPACT_ATOMS: atom_id res chain seq x y z
N MET A 1 24.91 -42.43 -27.06
CA MET A 1 23.84 -41.48 -27.46
C MET A 1 24.24 -40.01 -27.29
N PHE A 2 24.63 -39.56 -26.09
CA PHE A 2 25.12 -38.17 -25.87
C PHE A 2 26.35 -37.76 -26.71
N LYS A 3 27.27 -38.69 -27.00
CA LYS A 3 28.48 -38.42 -27.80
C LYS A 3 28.15 -38.06 -29.27
N LEU A 4 27.18 -38.76 -29.87
CA LEU A 4 26.70 -38.52 -31.25
C LEU A 4 25.93 -37.19 -31.37
N ILE A 5 25.15 -36.83 -30.33
CA ILE A 5 24.47 -35.53 -30.27
C ILE A 5 25.49 -34.39 -30.18
N LYS A 6 26.55 -34.58 -29.38
CA LYS A 6 27.64 -33.60 -29.22
C LYS A 6 28.43 -33.38 -30.51
N GLU A 7 28.67 -34.42 -31.30
CA GLU A 7 29.31 -34.31 -32.62
C GLU A 7 28.42 -33.57 -33.63
N LYS A 8 27.14 -33.92 -33.75
CA LYS A 8 26.19 -33.24 -34.67
C LYS A 8 25.99 -31.76 -34.35
N ILE A 9 25.99 -31.38 -33.08
CA ILE A 9 25.89 -29.96 -32.66
C ILE A 9 27.16 -29.20 -33.02
N LYS A 10 28.33 -29.83 -32.90
CA LYS A 10 29.64 -29.21 -33.17
C LYS A 10 29.87 -28.93 -34.66
N GLU A 11 29.29 -29.75 -35.54
CA GLU A 11 29.35 -29.55 -37.00
C GLU A 11 28.39 -28.46 -37.49
N ASN A 12 27.25 -28.26 -36.82
CA ASN A 12 26.26 -27.28 -37.21
C ASN A 12 26.44 -25.94 -36.47
N LYS A 13 27.17 -25.02 -37.10
CA LYS A 13 27.48 -23.69 -36.56
C LYS A 13 26.23 -22.89 -36.15
N ILE A 14 25.12 -23.04 -36.88
CA ILE A 14 23.85 -22.35 -36.58
C ILE A 14 23.25 -22.87 -35.26
N THR A 15 23.22 -24.20 -35.09
CA THR A 15 22.72 -24.82 -33.84
C THR A 15 23.56 -24.41 -32.63
N THR A 16 24.89 -24.30 -32.80
CA THR A 16 25.78 -23.84 -31.73
C THR A 16 25.47 -22.39 -31.32
N ILE A 17 25.23 -21.49 -32.28
CA ILE A 17 24.86 -20.09 -31.99
C ILE A 17 23.53 -20.00 -31.23
N PHE A 18 22.51 -20.75 -31.67
CA PHE A 18 21.22 -20.78 -30.96
C PHE A 18 21.34 -21.27 -29.52
N ILE A 19 22.16 -22.29 -29.26
CA ILE A 19 22.40 -22.80 -27.91
C ILE A 19 23.05 -21.72 -27.03
N VAL A 20 24.02 -20.97 -27.56
CA VAL A 20 24.67 -19.88 -26.83
C VAL A 20 23.68 -18.76 -26.48
N ILE A 21 22.83 -18.36 -27.43
CA ILE A 21 21.77 -17.36 -27.19
C ILE A 21 20.80 -17.84 -26.12
N LEU A 22 20.39 -19.12 -26.17
CA LEU A 22 19.47 -19.69 -25.19
C LEU A 22 20.06 -19.66 -23.78
N ILE A 23 21.34 -19.99 -23.64
CA ILE A 23 22.06 -19.94 -22.36
C ILE A 23 22.09 -18.51 -21.81
N ILE A 24 22.36 -17.51 -22.67
CA ILE A 24 22.36 -16.09 -22.27
C ILE A 24 20.97 -15.64 -21.80
N ILE A 25 19.90 -16.06 -22.48
CA ILE A 25 18.53 -15.72 -22.07
C ILE A 25 18.21 -16.35 -20.71
N ILE A 26 18.57 -17.63 -20.51
CA ILE A 26 18.34 -18.34 -19.26
C ILE A 26 19.09 -17.66 -18.10
N THR A 27 20.34 -17.26 -18.30
CA THR A 27 21.10 -16.57 -17.24
C THR A 27 20.50 -15.22 -16.88
N ILE A 28 20.07 -14.42 -17.87
CA ILE A 28 19.38 -13.14 -17.61
C ILE A 28 18.08 -13.36 -16.82
N LEU A 29 17.29 -14.37 -17.19
CA LEU A 29 16.04 -14.69 -16.49
C LEU A 29 16.31 -15.14 -15.04
N GLN A 30 17.33 -15.97 -14.82
CA GLN A 30 17.74 -16.40 -13.49
C GLN A 30 18.20 -15.22 -12.63
N THR A 31 19.02 -14.31 -13.17
CA THR A 31 19.47 -13.12 -12.43
C THR A 31 18.30 -12.23 -12.03
N LYS A 32 17.32 -12.01 -12.92
CA LYS A 32 16.11 -11.24 -12.60
C LYS A 32 15.28 -11.89 -11.50
N LEU A 33 15.15 -13.23 -11.54
CA LEU A 33 14.43 -13.98 -10.52
C LEU A 33 15.09 -13.82 -9.14
N THR A 34 16.41 -14.03 -9.06
CA THR A 34 17.18 -13.89 -7.81
C THR A 34 17.16 -12.47 -7.27
N PHE A 35 17.21 -11.45 -8.13
CA PHE A 35 17.07 -10.06 -7.70
C PHE A 35 15.69 -9.80 -7.08
N ASN A 36 14.62 -10.30 -7.71
CA ASN A 36 13.27 -10.19 -7.18
C ASN A 36 13.10 -10.96 -5.86
N GLU A 37 13.64 -12.18 -5.75
CA GLU A 37 13.65 -12.96 -4.50
C GLU A 37 14.37 -12.22 -3.37
N THR A 38 15.50 -11.58 -3.67
CA THR A 38 16.25 -10.77 -2.70
C THR A 38 15.44 -9.56 -2.25
N LYS A 39 14.77 -8.87 -3.18
CA LYS A 39 13.89 -7.74 -2.86
C LYS A 39 12.71 -8.18 -1.99
N VAL A 40 12.08 -9.31 -2.32
CA VAL A 40 10.99 -9.89 -1.51
C VAL A 40 11.50 -10.27 -0.13
N LYS A 41 12.69 -10.85 -0.02
CA LYS A 41 13.30 -11.21 1.27
C LYS A 41 13.58 -9.98 2.13
N ASN A 42 14.10 -8.90 1.53
CA ASN A 42 14.34 -7.65 2.24
C ASN A 42 13.04 -7.02 2.73
N LEU A 43 12.01 -6.94 1.87
CA LEU A 43 10.70 -6.44 2.24
C LEU A 43 10.05 -7.28 3.34
N ASN A 44 10.16 -8.61 3.28
CA ASN A 44 9.69 -9.49 4.36
C ASN A 44 10.45 -9.25 5.67
N GLY A 45 11.75 -8.95 5.61
CA GLY A 45 12.54 -8.55 6.77
C GLY A 45 12.06 -7.25 7.39
N GLU A 46 11.79 -6.22 6.57
CA GLU A 46 11.22 -4.95 7.03
C GLU A 46 9.83 -5.13 7.63
N ILE A 47 8.96 -5.92 6.98
CA ILE A 47 7.63 -6.27 7.52
C ILE A 47 7.75 -6.98 8.87
N THR A 48 8.73 -7.87 9.03
CA THR A 48 8.94 -8.60 10.30
C THR A 48 9.37 -7.65 11.41
N LYS A 49 10.31 -6.73 11.12
CA LYS A 49 10.74 -5.70 12.08
C LYS A 49 9.60 -4.77 12.47
N LEU A 50 8.85 -4.26 11.49
CA LEU A 50 7.68 -3.42 11.74
C LEU A 50 6.61 -4.16 12.56
N LYS A 51 6.41 -5.45 12.32
CA LYS A 51 5.48 -6.28 13.10
C LYS A 51 5.95 -6.44 14.55
N GLU A 52 7.24 -6.60 14.78
CA GLU A 52 7.83 -6.67 16.11
C GLU A 52 7.72 -5.34 16.86
N GLU A 53 8.03 -4.23 16.20
CA GLU A 53 7.85 -2.87 16.73
C GLU A 53 6.38 -2.59 17.10
N VAL A 54 5.43 -2.95 16.23
CA VAL A 54 3.99 -2.81 16.49
C VAL A 54 3.55 -3.69 17.67
N ASN A 55 4.09 -4.91 17.81
CA ASN A 55 3.72 -5.78 18.93
C ASN A 55 4.19 -5.20 20.27
N ILE A 56 5.40 -4.65 20.32
CA ILE A 56 5.95 -3.97 21.51
C ILE A 56 5.13 -2.71 21.84
N GLN A 57 4.74 -1.93 20.82
CA GLN A 57 3.89 -0.75 20.99
C GLN A 57 2.48 -1.12 21.49
N SER A 58 1.92 -2.22 20.98
CA SER A 58 0.59 -2.72 21.33
C SER A 58 0.50 -3.21 22.78
N GLU A 59 1.51 -3.93 23.28
CA GLU A 59 1.58 -4.36 24.69
C GLU A 59 1.66 -3.15 25.64
N LYS A 60 2.37 -2.09 25.25
CA LYS A 60 2.46 -0.85 26.05
C LYS A 60 1.16 -0.03 26.04
N ASN A 61 0.43 -0.03 24.93
CA ASN A 61 -0.79 0.76 24.76
C ASN A 61 -2.06 0.07 25.28
N THR A 62 -2.08 -1.27 25.35
CA THR A 62 -3.25 -2.05 25.81
C THR A 62 -3.60 -1.79 27.28
N THR A 63 -2.62 -1.44 28.11
CA THR A 63 -2.84 -1.09 29.52
C THR A 63 -3.46 0.31 29.70
N VAL A 64 -3.28 1.21 28.72
CA VAL A 64 -3.76 2.61 28.78
C VAL A 64 -5.14 2.77 28.13
N THR A 65 -5.49 1.95 27.13
CA THR A 65 -6.72 2.15 26.33
C THR A 65 -8.01 1.72 27.02
N LYS A 66 -7.97 0.96 28.12
CA LYS A 66 -9.19 0.40 28.72
C LYS A 66 -10.05 1.44 29.47
N GLU A 67 -9.51 2.60 29.82
CA GLU A 67 -10.22 3.66 30.57
C GLU A 67 -10.83 4.78 29.69
N ILE A 68 -10.51 4.85 28.39
CA ILE A 68 -10.74 6.08 27.57
C ILE A 68 -11.80 5.90 26.45
N ASN A 69 -12.23 4.67 26.16
CA ASN A 69 -12.78 4.26 24.87
C ASN A 69 -14.18 4.77 24.43
N GLU A 70 -14.94 5.53 25.23
CA GLU A 70 -16.30 5.93 24.81
C GLU A 70 -16.44 7.41 24.39
N THR A 71 -15.49 8.28 24.71
CA THR A 71 -15.56 9.73 24.40
C THR A 71 -14.59 10.19 23.30
N GLU A 72 -13.60 9.39 22.91
CA GLU A 72 -12.54 9.80 21.97
C GLU A 72 -12.83 9.52 20.48
N ASN A 73 -13.70 8.57 20.14
CA ASN A 73 -13.95 8.23 18.73
C ASN A 73 -14.59 9.38 17.95
N THR A 74 -15.50 10.15 18.58
CA THR A 74 -16.04 11.40 18.02
C THR A 74 -14.95 12.46 17.86
N THR A 75 -13.92 12.46 18.70
CA THR A 75 -12.82 13.43 18.65
C THR A 75 -11.83 13.13 17.52
N TYR A 76 -11.54 11.86 17.25
CA TYR A 76 -10.59 11.47 16.20
C TYR A 76 -11.11 11.79 14.79
N PHE A 77 -12.36 11.44 14.48
CA PHE A 77 -12.92 11.67 13.14
C PHE A 77 -13.14 13.16 12.85
N GLU A 78 -13.50 13.95 13.87
CA GLU A 78 -13.59 15.40 13.71
C GLU A 78 -12.21 16.01 13.44
N LYS A 79 -11.16 15.59 14.17
CA LYS A 79 -9.77 16.02 13.88
C LYS A 79 -9.34 15.66 12.46
N LEU A 80 -9.68 14.44 12.00
CA LEU A 80 -9.37 14.00 10.64
C LEU A 80 -10.14 14.80 9.59
N LYS A 81 -11.43 15.08 9.82
CA LYS A 81 -12.25 15.97 8.97
C LYS A 81 -11.63 17.36 8.86
N GLN A 82 -11.18 17.95 9.96
CA GLN A 82 -10.51 19.26 9.94
C GLN A 82 -9.20 19.22 9.12
N ARG A 83 -8.39 18.15 9.24
CA ARG A 83 -7.19 17.99 8.40
C ARG A 83 -7.50 17.97 6.90
N PHE A 84 -8.56 17.27 6.49
CA PHE A 84 -9.05 17.30 5.11
C PHE A 84 -9.48 18.72 4.68
N ILE A 85 -10.15 19.47 5.54
CA ILE A 85 -10.58 20.85 5.26
C ILE A 85 -9.37 21.78 5.11
N GLU A 86 -8.39 21.71 6.02
CA GLU A 86 -7.20 22.55 6.01
C GLU A 86 -6.32 22.29 4.78
N ILE A 87 -6.04 21.01 4.48
CA ILE A 87 -5.27 20.64 3.28
C ILE A 87 -6.09 20.94 2.00
N GLY A 88 -7.42 20.79 2.05
CA GLY A 88 -8.30 21.19 0.95
C GLY A 88 -8.16 22.68 0.61
N LYS A 89 -8.14 23.56 1.64
CA LYS A 89 -7.97 25.01 1.45
C LYS A 89 -6.65 25.34 0.75
N THR A 90 -5.54 24.69 1.10
CA THR A 90 -4.24 24.93 0.45
C THR A 90 -4.22 24.46 -1.01
N LYS A 91 -5.18 23.63 -1.41
CA LYS A 91 -5.38 23.11 -2.77
C LYS A 91 -6.52 23.78 -3.55
N ASN A 92 -7.04 24.91 -3.06
CA ASN A 92 -8.22 25.59 -3.63
C ASN A 92 -9.46 24.66 -3.73
N LYS A 93 -9.61 23.74 -2.76
CA LYS A 93 -10.78 22.88 -2.62
C LYS A 93 -11.63 23.33 -1.43
N VAL A 94 -12.95 23.21 -1.57
CA VAL A 94 -13.94 23.66 -0.59
C VAL A 94 -14.70 22.45 -0.06
N TYR A 95 -14.66 22.24 1.25
CA TYR A 95 -15.47 21.20 1.87
C TYR A 95 -16.94 21.61 1.94
N ASP A 96 -17.84 20.74 1.48
CA ASP A 96 -19.28 20.97 1.45
C ASP A 96 -20.02 19.72 1.97
N ASP A 97 -20.51 19.76 3.21
CA ASP A 97 -21.21 18.62 3.83
C ASP A 97 -22.57 18.34 3.17
N SER A 98 -23.11 19.29 2.40
CA SER A 98 -24.36 19.14 1.65
C SER A 98 -24.16 18.57 0.23
N LEU A 99 -22.90 18.33 -0.17
CA LEU A 99 -22.58 17.80 -1.48
C LEU A 99 -23.17 16.39 -1.66
N ASN A 100 -24.06 16.28 -2.65
CA ASN A 100 -24.59 15.02 -3.14
C ASN A 100 -23.86 14.63 -4.43
N GLY A 101 -22.66 14.08 -4.23
CA GLY A 101 -21.77 13.66 -5.31
C GLY A 101 -21.61 12.15 -5.42
N THR A 102 -20.67 11.73 -6.26
CA THR A 102 -20.26 10.33 -6.40
C THR A 102 -18.94 10.07 -5.69
N VAL A 103 -18.72 8.83 -5.25
CA VAL A 103 -17.44 8.45 -4.65
C VAL A 103 -16.38 8.34 -5.74
N ILE A 104 -15.40 9.24 -5.72
CA ILE A 104 -14.33 9.29 -6.73
C ILE A 104 -13.05 8.59 -6.27
N ASN A 105 -12.81 8.51 -4.96
CA ASN A 105 -11.60 7.92 -4.40
C ASN A 105 -11.86 7.39 -2.99
N LYS A 106 -11.00 6.48 -2.52
CA LYS A 106 -11.12 5.89 -1.18
C LYS A 106 -9.76 5.54 -0.59
N ILE A 107 -9.68 5.60 0.72
CA ILE A 107 -8.55 5.10 1.50
C ILE A 107 -9.06 4.26 2.65
N SER A 108 -8.31 3.20 2.98
CA SER A 108 -8.64 2.31 4.10
C SER A 108 -7.40 2.01 4.90
N TRP A 109 -7.57 1.92 6.22
CA TRP A 109 -6.50 1.63 7.17
C TRP A 109 -7.05 0.83 8.36
N VAL A 110 -6.17 0.39 9.26
CA VAL A 110 -6.53 -0.40 10.44
C VAL A 110 -6.05 0.29 11.71
N ASP A 111 -6.58 -0.13 12.86
CA ASP A 111 -6.11 0.33 14.18
C ASP A 111 -4.59 0.33 14.31
N GLY A 112 -4.05 1.39 14.91
CA GLY A 112 -2.61 1.59 15.11
C GLY A 112 -1.90 2.26 13.93
N PHE A 113 -2.60 2.55 12.83
CA PHE A 113 -2.09 3.34 11.72
C PHE A 113 -2.93 4.61 11.55
N ASP A 114 -2.27 5.73 11.28
CA ASP A 114 -2.95 7.00 10.98
C ASP A 114 -2.70 7.40 9.53
N ILE A 115 -3.71 8.03 8.92
CA ILE A 115 -3.54 8.65 7.62
C ILE A 115 -2.61 9.85 7.76
N THR A 116 -1.59 9.92 6.92
CA THR A 116 -0.64 11.04 6.84
C THR A 116 -1.18 12.19 5.99
N ASP A 117 -0.67 13.41 6.18
CA ASP A 117 -1.11 14.57 5.39
C ASP A 117 -0.84 14.38 3.89
N GLY A 118 0.28 13.74 3.52
CA GLY A 118 0.58 13.43 2.11
C GLY A 118 -0.42 12.45 1.48
N GLN A 119 -0.97 11.52 2.27
CA GLN A 119 -2.06 10.66 1.78
C GLN A 119 -3.34 11.47 1.55
N ILE A 120 -3.70 12.37 2.48
CA ILE A 120 -4.84 13.28 2.33
C ILE A 120 -4.67 14.15 1.09
N GLU A 121 -3.48 14.71 0.89
CA GLU A 121 -3.16 15.55 -0.26
C GLU A 121 -3.33 14.79 -1.58
N ASN A 122 -2.82 13.56 -1.66
CA ASN A 122 -2.96 12.71 -2.84
C ASN A 122 -4.43 12.36 -3.14
N LEU A 123 -5.25 12.13 -2.11
CA LEU A 123 -6.70 11.98 -2.27
C LEU A 123 -7.32 13.25 -2.85
N LEU A 124 -7.03 14.42 -2.28
CA LEU A 124 -7.61 15.69 -2.74
C LEU A 124 -7.16 16.08 -4.16
N ASN A 125 -5.94 15.68 -4.57
CA ASN A 125 -5.46 15.88 -5.93
C ASN A 125 -6.25 15.08 -6.99
N SER A 126 -7.02 14.07 -6.58
CA SER A 126 -7.89 13.31 -7.49
C SER A 126 -9.21 14.01 -7.82
N LEU A 127 -9.56 15.09 -7.11
CA LEU A 127 -10.76 15.90 -7.35
C LEU A 127 -10.64 16.71 -8.63
N SER A 128 -11.63 16.58 -9.52
CA SER A 128 -11.73 17.36 -10.76
C SER A 128 -12.39 18.72 -10.57
N GLY A 129 -13.33 18.82 -9.63
CA GLY A 129 -14.08 20.00 -9.21
C GLY A 129 -13.54 20.64 -7.94
N GLU A 130 -14.15 21.76 -7.57
CA GLU A 130 -13.68 22.59 -6.45
C GLU A 130 -14.26 22.13 -5.11
N LYS A 131 -15.45 21.52 -5.11
CA LYS A 131 -16.13 21.09 -3.89
C LYS A 131 -15.89 19.61 -3.62
N PHE A 132 -15.79 19.26 -2.35
CA PHE A 132 -15.68 17.87 -1.95
C PHE A 132 -16.38 17.60 -0.62
N LYS A 133 -16.71 16.33 -0.42
CA LYS A 133 -17.18 15.77 0.85
C LYS A 133 -16.39 14.52 1.18
N ILE A 134 -16.28 14.20 2.45
CA ILE A 134 -15.74 12.91 2.89
C ILE A 134 -16.83 12.15 3.63
N LYS A 135 -16.90 10.85 3.38
CA LYS A 135 -17.72 9.92 4.15
C LYS A 135 -16.82 8.94 4.86
N PHE A 136 -16.99 8.86 6.16
CA PHE A 136 -16.24 7.95 7.00
C PHE A 136 -17.06 6.68 7.29
N SER A 137 -16.37 5.55 7.44
CA SER A 137 -16.95 4.30 7.91
C SER A 137 -15.94 3.49 8.71
N GLN A 138 -16.40 2.84 9.77
CA GLN A 138 -15.64 1.91 10.60
C GLN A 138 -16.24 0.51 10.46
N THR A 139 -15.40 -0.51 10.32
CA THR A 139 -15.80 -1.91 10.36
C THR A 139 -14.96 -2.63 11.42
N LYS A 140 -15.64 -3.19 12.43
CA LYS A 140 -15.02 -3.94 13.52
C LYS A 140 -14.80 -5.39 13.11
N ASN A 141 -13.54 -5.83 13.06
CA ASN A 141 -13.21 -7.25 12.91
C ASN A 141 -12.75 -7.82 14.26
N SER A 142 -12.75 -9.14 14.42
CA SER A 142 -12.53 -9.83 15.70
C SER A 142 -11.21 -9.53 16.43
N LYS A 143 -10.26 -8.85 15.78
CA LYS A 143 -8.96 -8.50 16.36
C LYS A 143 -8.55 -7.03 16.19
N LEU A 144 -9.07 -6.33 15.18
CA LEU A 144 -8.70 -4.95 14.84
C LEU A 144 -9.90 -4.23 14.22
N ASN A 145 -10.07 -2.94 14.49
CA ASN A 145 -10.95 -2.10 13.69
C ASN A 145 -10.27 -1.76 12.37
N SER A 146 -11.12 -1.62 11.35
CA SER A 146 -10.75 -1.11 10.04
C SER A 146 -11.56 0.15 9.77
N TYR A 147 -10.91 1.09 9.11
CA TYR A 147 -11.42 2.42 8.86
C TYR A 147 -11.36 2.70 7.36
N LYS A 148 -12.32 3.46 6.86
CA LYS A 148 -12.39 3.86 5.46
C LYS A 148 -12.91 5.27 5.34
N ILE A 149 -12.27 6.05 4.46
CA ILE A 149 -12.76 7.32 3.96
C ILE A 149 -13.06 7.17 2.47
N GLU A 150 -14.24 7.65 2.08
CA GLU A 150 -14.68 7.83 0.71
C GLU A 150 -14.70 9.32 0.40
N LEU A 151 -13.97 9.73 -0.63
CA LEU A 151 -13.95 11.08 -1.15
C LEU A 151 -15.05 11.23 -2.20
N ILE A 152 -15.90 12.23 -2.00
CA ILE A 152 -17.11 12.49 -2.79
C ILE A 152 -16.94 13.83 -3.51
N GLU A 153 -17.30 13.82 -4.79
CA GLU A 153 -17.34 14.98 -5.69
C GLU A 153 -18.67 15.03 -6.44
#